data_AF-A0A516GQ20-F1
#
_entry.id   AF-A0A516GQ20-F1
#
_cell.length_a   1.000
_cell.length_b   1.000
_cell.length_c   1.000
_cell.angle_alpha   90.00
_cell.angle_beta   90.00
_cell.angle_gamma   90.00
#
_symmetry.space_group_name_H-M   'P 1'
#
loop_
_entity.id
_entity.type
_entity.pdbx_description
1 polymer ?
#
loop_
_entity_poly.entity_id
_entity_poly.type
_entity_poly.pdbx_seq_one_letter_code
_entity_poly.pdbx_strand_id
1 'polypeptide(L)'
;MKKQIFPKEIIENIVEVHQFKHTNKSKIIYSFILLALIVALISLPFINVTIYNTSEGLIRPDKERILLESSNSGKVIFHKLKNNLQVNKGDTLWLLVI
;
A
#
# COMPACT_ATOMS: atom_id res chain seq x y z
N MET A 1 -66.71 -34.25 -0.31
CA MET A 1 -65.90 -35.20 -1.10
C MET A 1 -64.95 -34.43 -2.01
N LYS A 2 -63.64 -34.43 -1.73
CA LYS A 2 -62.62 -33.77 -2.58
C LYS A 2 -62.37 -34.63 -3.82
N LYS A 3 -62.63 -34.07 -5.01
CA LYS A 3 -62.35 -34.70 -6.31
C LYS A 3 -60.84 -34.65 -6.55
N GLN A 4 -60.14 -35.76 -6.31
CA GLN A 4 -58.74 -35.91 -6.71
C GLN A 4 -58.70 -36.08 -8.23
N ILE A 5 -58.06 -35.12 -8.91
CA ILE A 5 -58.03 -35.04 -10.38
C ILE A 5 -57.00 -36.02 -10.97
N PHE A 6 -56.12 -36.61 -10.13
CA PHE A 6 -55.14 -37.60 -10.55
C PHE A 6 -54.97 -38.74 -9.52
N PRO A 7 -54.70 -39.99 -9.97
CA PRO A 7 -54.43 -41.14 -9.10
C PRO A 7 -53.15 -40.93 -8.28
N LYS A 8 -53.13 -41.42 -7.02
CA LYS A 8 -51.93 -41.38 -6.14
C LYS A 8 -50.69 -42.01 -6.78
N GLU A 9 -50.87 -43.02 -7.62
CA GLU A 9 -49.80 -43.75 -8.30
C GLU A 9 -49.04 -42.89 -9.32
N ILE A 10 -49.70 -41.92 -9.95
CA ILE A 10 -49.03 -41.01 -10.91
C ILE A 10 -48.15 -40.02 -10.15
N ILE A 11 -48.61 -39.52 -8.99
CA ILE A 11 -47.88 -38.54 -8.19
C ILE A 11 -46.53 -39.09 -7.68
N GLU A 12 -46.47 -40.38 -7.35
CA GLU A 12 -45.23 -41.04 -6.91
C GLU A 12 -44.21 -41.27 -8.04
N ASN A 13 -44.66 -41.29 -9.30
CA ASN A 13 -43.85 -41.62 -10.47
C ASN A 13 -43.47 -40.40 -11.33
N ILE A 14 -43.81 -39.18 -10.89
CA ILE A 14 -43.37 -37.94 -11.55
C ILE A 14 -41.94 -37.63 -11.08
N VAL A 15 -41.03 -37.56 -12.05
CA VAL A 15 -39.59 -37.23 -11.91
C VAL A 15 -39.34 -35.96 -11.09
N GLU A 16 -40.31 -35.05 -11.05
CA GLU A 16 -40.32 -33.79 -10.30
C GLU A 16 -40.18 -33.99 -8.78
N VAL A 17 -40.77 -35.04 -8.20
CA VAL A 17 -40.64 -35.33 -6.75
C VAL A 17 -39.29 -35.98 -6.44
N HIS A 18 -38.71 -36.72 -7.39
CA HIS A 18 -37.41 -37.37 -7.21
C HIS A 18 -36.25 -36.36 -7.26
N GLN A 19 -36.36 -35.34 -8.12
CA GLN A 19 -35.39 -34.24 -8.19
C GLN A 19 -35.41 -33.37 -6.91
N PHE A 20 -36.56 -33.23 -6.26
CA PHE A 20 -36.67 -32.51 -4.98
C PHE A 20 -36.20 -33.33 -3.77
N LYS A 21 -36.29 -34.66 -3.80
CA LYS A 21 -35.90 -35.53 -2.67
C LYS A 21 -34.37 -35.64 -2.49
N HIS A 22 -33.60 -35.43 -3.55
CA HIS A 22 -32.12 -35.46 -3.52
C HIS A 22 -31.43 -34.09 -3.41
N THR A 23 -32.17 -33.02 -3.09
CA THR A 23 -31.61 -31.65 -2.95
C THR A 23 -30.63 -31.48 -1.78
N ASN A 24 -30.71 -32.32 -0.73
CA ASN A 24 -29.91 -32.12 0.49
C ASN A 24 -28.43 -32.49 0.34
N LYS A 25 -28.06 -33.42 -0.55
CA LYS A 25 -26.64 -33.74 -0.80
C LYS A 25 -25.95 -32.65 -1.64
N SER A 26 -26.66 -32.04 -2.59
CA SER A 26 -26.12 -30.92 -3.37
C SER A 26 -25.91 -29.66 -2.54
N LYS A 27 -26.75 -29.40 -1.52
CA LYS A 27 -26.55 -28.25 -0.60
C LYS A 27 -25.17 -28.25 0.06
N ILE A 28 -24.66 -29.42 0.45
CA ILE A 28 -23.31 -29.55 1.03
C ILE A 28 -22.22 -29.14 0.03
N ILE A 29 -22.36 -29.53 -1.24
CA ILE A 29 -21.40 -29.18 -2.30
C ILE A 29 -21.43 -27.66 -2.55
N TYR A 30 -22.63 -27.07 -2.66
CA TYR A 30 -22.78 -25.63 -2.83
C TYR A 30 -22.24 -24.85 -1.63
N SER A 31 -22.53 -25.31 -0.40
CA SER A 31 -22.01 -24.69 0.82
C SER A 31 -20.49 -24.79 0.92
N PHE A 32 -19.91 -25.91 0.47
CA PHE A 32 -18.46 -26.10 0.46
C PHE A 32 -17.78 -25.16 -0.54
N ILE A 33 -18.33 -25.05 -1.76
CA ILE A 33 -17.83 -24.12 -2.78
C ILE A 33 -17.92 -22.67 -2.30
N LEU A 34 -19.05 -22.31 -1.68
CA LEU A 34 -19.24 -20.97 -1.11
C LEU A 34 -18.22 -20.68 0.00
N LEU A 35 -17.98 -21.65 0.89
CA LEU A 35 -16.98 -21.52 1.94
C LEU A 35 -15.56 -21.38 1.35
N ALA A 36 -15.22 -22.18 0.35
CA ALA A 36 -13.92 -22.11 -0.33
C ALA A 36 -13.68 -20.72 -0.97
N LEU A 37 -14.72 -20.13 -1.58
CA LEU A 37 -14.66 -18.78 -2.15
C LEU A 37 -14.41 -17.72 -1.06
N ILE A 38 -15.12 -17.82 0.06
CA ILE A 38 -14.98 -16.91 1.20
C ILE A 38 -13.57 -17.01 1.79
N VAL A 39 -13.05 -18.23 1.97
CA VAL A 39 -11.69 -18.45 2.49
C VAL A 39 -10.64 -17.87 1.54
N ALA A 40 -10.81 -18.01 0.22
CA ALA A 40 -9.90 -17.43 -0.76
C ALA A 40 -9.89 -15.88 -0.70
N LEU A 41 -11.07 -15.26 -0.56
CA LEU A 41 -11.20 -13.80 -0.39
C LEU A 41 -10.57 -13.32 0.92
N ILE A 42 -10.78 -14.05 2.01
CA ILE A 42 -10.19 -13.74 3.32
C ILE A 42 -8.68 -13.94 3.26
N SER A 43 -8.18 -14.89 2.47
CA SER A 43 -6.75 -15.17 2.34
C SER A 43 -5.98 -14.07 1.60
N LEU A 44 -6.64 -13.24 0.80
CA LEU A 44 -6.01 -12.18 0.00
C LEU A 44 -5.18 -11.18 0.84
N PRO A 45 -5.71 -10.56 1.92
CA PRO A 45 -4.94 -9.64 2.76
C PRO A 45 -3.77 -10.29 3.52
N PHE A 46 -3.71 -11.63 3.62
CA PHE A 46 -2.59 -12.33 4.27
C PHE A 46 -1.41 -12.58 3.33
N ILE A 47 -1.61 -12.40 2.02
CA ILE A 47 -0.55 -12.53 1.02
C ILE A 47 0.25 -11.23 1.04
N ASN A 48 1.39 -11.28 1.74
CA ASN A 48 2.35 -10.19 1.75
C ASN A 48 3.02 -10.11 0.37
N VAL A 49 2.57 -9.18 -0.46
CA VAL A 49 3.27 -8.82 -1.69
C VAL A 49 4.42 -7.90 -1.32
N THR A 50 5.66 -8.33 -1.56
CA THR A 50 6.84 -7.48 -1.37
C THR A 50 6.81 -6.35 -2.39
N ILE A 51 6.34 -5.17 -1.96
CA ILE A 51 6.43 -3.94 -2.74
C ILE A 51 7.84 -3.36 -2.62
N TYR A 52 8.60 -3.40 -3.72
CA TYR A 52 9.87 -2.68 -3.82
C TYR A 52 9.59 -1.20 -4.07
N ASN A 53 9.50 -0.40 -3.01
CA ASN A 53 9.44 1.04 -3.15
C ASN A 53 10.88 1.60 -3.12
N THR A 54 11.46 1.84 -4.30
CA THR A 54 12.73 2.58 -4.40
C THR A 54 12.40 4.07 -4.36
N SER A 55 12.57 4.69 -3.18
CA SER A 55 12.53 6.14 -3.07
C SER A 55 13.96 6.66 -3.19
N GLU A 56 14.21 7.50 -4.19
CA GLU A 56 15.49 8.20 -4.31
C GLU A 56 15.63 9.19 -3.14
N GLY A 57 16.43 8.82 -2.15
CA GLY A 57 16.77 9.71 -1.05
C GLY A 57 17.78 10.76 -1.51
N LEU A 58 17.45 12.04 -1.39
CA LEU A 58 18.40 13.13 -1.59
C LEU A 58 19.01 13.55 -0.26
N ILE A 59 20.34 13.46 -0.17
CA ILE A 59 21.09 13.95 1.00
C ILE A 59 21.19 15.48 0.88
N ARG A 60 20.41 16.21 1.70
CA ARG A 60 20.47 17.67 1.80
C ARG A 60 21.12 18.09 3.12
N PRO A 61 22.01 19.10 3.12
CA PRO A 61 22.46 19.72 4.36
C PRO A 61 21.27 20.27 5.16
N ASP A 62 21.30 20.10 6.48
CA ASP A 62 20.29 20.65 7.41
C ASP A 62 20.14 22.18 7.29
N LYS A 63 21.23 22.85 6.90
CA LYS A 63 21.27 24.30 6.69
C LYS A 63 21.53 24.65 5.24
N GLU A 64 20.82 25.64 4.74
CA GLU A 64 21.04 26.17 3.40
C GLU A 64 22.39 26.89 3.27
N ARG A 65 22.89 26.97 2.03
CA ARG A 65 24.09 27.71 1.72
C ARG A 65 23.82 29.20 1.88
N ILE A 66 24.57 29.84 2.77
CA ILE A 66 24.50 31.29 3.00
C ILE A 66 25.62 31.96 2.18
N LEU A 67 25.28 33.03 1.46
CA LEU A 67 26.27 33.93 0.85
C LEU A 67 26.83 34.86 1.93
N LEU A 68 28.15 34.90 2.05
CA LEU A 68 28.83 35.76 3.00
C LEU A 68 29.21 37.06 2.30
N GLU A 69 28.52 38.14 2.67
CA GLU A 69 28.76 39.49 2.14
C GLU A 69 29.39 40.36 3.22
N SER A 70 30.28 41.27 2.83
CA SER A 70 30.87 42.25 3.75
C SER A 70 29.97 43.48 3.87
N SER A 71 29.80 43.99 5.09
CA SER A 71 29.01 45.22 5.31
C SER A 71 29.59 46.45 4.61
N ASN A 72 30.90 46.48 4.39
CA ASN A 72 31.62 47.61 3.79
C ASN A 72 32.41 47.13 2.58
N SER A 73 32.55 48.01 1.58
CA SER A 73 33.46 47.80 0.46
C SER A 73 34.87 48.21 0.86
N GLY A 74 35.87 47.40 0.48
CA GLY A 74 37.27 47.62 0.79
C GLY A 74 38.18 46.65 0.05
N LYS A 75 39.49 46.85 0.18
CA LYS A 75 40.49 45.96 -0.41
C LYS A 75 40.76 44.77 0.52
N VAL A 76 40.74 43.56 -0.04
CA VAL A 76 41.14 42.35 0.68
C VAL A 76 42.64 42.39 0.98
N ILE A 77 43.01 42.47 2.25
CA ILE A 77 44.41 42.40 2.69
C ILE A 77 44.80 40.99 3.14
N PHE A 78 43.82 40.18 3.55
CA PHE A 78 44.04 38.82 4.02
C PHE A 78 42.80 37.95 3.76
N HIS A 79 43.02 36.67 3.42
CA HIS A 79 41.96 35.67 3.33
C HIS A 79 42.46 34.29 3.79
N LYS A 80 41.57 33.52 4.41
CA LYS A 80 41.74 32.11 4.77
C LYS A 80 40.81 31.18 3.98
N LEU A 81 40.09 31.71 2.99
CA LEU A 81 39.12 30.96 2.21
C LEU A 81 39.79 29.83 1.40
N LYS A 82 39.28 28.62 1.57
CA LYS A 82 39.65 27.43 0.79
C LYS A 82 38.43 26.56 0.57
N ASN A 83 38.37 25.86 -0.55
CA ASN A 83 37.29 24.91 -0.81
C ASN A 83 37.24 23.84 0.29
N ASN A 84 36.02 23.52 0.74
CA ASN A 84 35.74 22.54 1.78
C ASN A 84 36.45 22.81 3.12
N LEU A 85 36.81 24.08 3.39
CA LEU A 85 37.30 24.47 4.71
C LEU A 85 36.16 24.38 5.71
N GLN A 86 36.36 23.60 6.77
CA GLN A 86 35.46 23.60 7.91
C GLN A 86 35.71 24.83 8.77
N VAL A 87 34.64 25.58 9.08
CA VAL A 87 34.70 26.84 9.81
C VAL A 87 33.72 26.80 10.98
N ASN A 88 34.11 27.41 12.09
CA ASN A 88 33.31 27.54 13.29
C ASN A 88 32.84 28.99 13.48
N LYS A 89 31.83 29.16 14.33
CA LYS A 89 31.32 30.49 14.68
C LYS A 89 32.44 31.31 15.34
N GLY A 90 32.76 32.46 14.74
CA GLY A 90 33.80 33.37 15.23
C GLY A 90 35.10 33.34 14.43
N ASP A 91 35.24 32.40 13.50
CA ASP A 91 36.43 32.33 12.64
C ASP A 91 36.52 33.54 11.69
N THR A 92 37.74 34.06 11.52
CA THR A 92 38.02 35.14 10.56
C THR A 92 38.31 34.56 9.18
N LEU A 93 37.44 34.86 8.22
CA LEU A 93 37.54 34.36 6.84
C LEU A 93 38.35 35.27 5.94
N TRP A 94 38.15 36.59 6.06
CA TRP A 94 38.88 37.63 5.34
C TRP A 94 38.99 38.89 6.17
N LEU A 95 39.90 39.77 5.77
CA LEU A 95 40.07 41.11 6.35
C LEU A 95 40.09 42.14 5.22
N LEU A 96 39.29 43.19 5.40
CA LEU A 96 39.16 44.31 4.46
C LEU A 96 39.77 45.57 5.08
N VAL A 97 40.45 46.35 4.25
CA VAL A 97 40.85 47.73 4.55
C VAL A 97 40.08 48.65 3.62
N ILE A 98 39.43 49.66 4.21
CA ILE A 98 38.68 50.70 3.50
C ILE A 98 39.65 51.71 2.90
#